data_AF-A0A1Q3CUS6-F1
#
_entry.id   AF-A0A1Q3CUS6-F1
#
_cell.length_a   1.000
_cell.length_b   1.000
_cell.length_c   1.000
_cell.angle_alpha   90.00
_cell.angle_beta   90.00
_cell.angle_gamma   90.00
#
_symmetry.space_group_name_H-M   'P 1'
#
loop_
_entity.id
_entity.type
_entity.pdbx_description
1 polymer ?
#
loop_
_entity_poly.entity_id
_entity_poly.type
_entity_poly.pdbx_seq_one_letter_code
_entity_poly.pdbx_strand_id
1 'polypeptide(L)'
;KTQTYYEFILVDTDSIKINPKSDPKNPGLITHTSVFIQKILTLSEWGQNPHYYKQFTASFDLPIYNYFDYIDAWKHAFLFQNIEDRHSWFLYFDKTFKKQTIPYWFVNWWCVYGPIEEILPPSIEEALDTFTKNTEPITLCPTMLSFFIHCKLSWIMYWDYVIEETPRMVPILHR
;
A
#
# COMPACT_ATOMS: atom_id res chain seq x y z
N LYS A 1 -12.86 4.72 -12.30
CA LYS A 1 -12.13 3.47 -11.94
C LYS A 1 -12.46 3.15 -10.49
N THR A 2 -12.86 1.92 -10.19
CA THR A 2 -13.30 1.52 -8.84
C THR A 2 -12.11 1.10 -7.98
N GLN A 3 -12.27 1.01 -6.66
CA GLN A 3 -11.25 0.42 -5.79
C GLN A 3 -10.91 -1.01 -6.23
N THR A 4 -11.93 -1.82 -6.57
CA THR A 4 -11.75 -3.20 -7.04
C THR A 4 -10.92 -3.28 -8.32
N TYR A 5 -11.10 -2.34 -9.25
CA TYR A 5 -10.25 -2.24 -10.45
C TYR A 5 -8.78 -2.05 -10.08
N TYR A 6 -8.49 -1.15 -9.14
CA TYR A 6 -7.13 -0.87 -8.70
C TYR A 6 -6.52 -2.04 -7.91
N GLU A 7 -7.27 -2.66 -7.00
CA GLU A 7 -6.86 -3.88 -6.31
C GLU A 7 -6.52 -4.98 -7.32
N PHE A 8 -7.36 -5.16 -8.34
CA PHE A 8 -7.16 -6.16 -9.37
C PHE A 8 -5.88 -5.93 -10.19
N ILE A 9 -5.50 -4.68 -10.46
CA ILE A 9 -4.20 -4.35 -11.08
C ILE A 9 -3.05 -4.86 -10.23
N LEU A 10 -3.07 -4.62 -8.92
CA LEU A 10 -1.96 -5.02 -8.04
C LEU A 10 -1.86 -6.54 -7.91
N VAL A 11 -2.99 -7.25 -7.97
CA VAL A 11 -3.04 -8.72 -7.95
C VAL A 11 -2.62 -9.31 -9.31
N ASP A 12 -3.15 -8.82 -10.42
CA ASP A 12 -2.86 -9.32 -11.77
C ASP A 12 -1.39 -9.12 -12.16
N THR A 13 -0.77 -8.07 -11.65
CA THR A 13 0.66 -7.81 -11.85
C THR A 13 1.56 -8.63 -10.92
N ASP A 14 1.00 -9.47 -10.03
CA ASP A 14 1.68 -10.15 -8.91
C ASP A 14 2.45 -9.19 -7.98
N SER A 15 2.04 -7.92 -7.91
CA SER A 15 2.68 -6.94 -7.04
C SER A 15 2.27 -7.13 -5.58
N ILE A 16 1.03 -7.57 -5.35
CA ILE A 16 0.55 -7.95 -4.02
C ILE A 16 -0.19 -9.29 -4.05
N LYS A 17 -0.21 -9.93 -2.90
CA LYS A 17 -1.24 -10.92 -2.54
C LYS A 17 -2.12 -10.33 -1.44
N ILE A 18 -3.41 -10.67 -1.44
CA ILE A 18 -4.35 -10.25 -0.41
C ILE A 18 -4.96 -11.45 0.32
N ASN A 19 -5.30 -11.28 1.60
CA ASN A 19 -5.94 -12.28 2.44
C ASN A 19 -6.98 -11.59 3.34
N PRO A 20 -8.22 -11.43 2.86
CA PRO A 20 -9.28 -10.82 3.65
C PRO A 20 -9.67 -11.71 4.83
N LYS A 21 -9.97 -11.09 5.96
CA LYS A 21 -10.39 -11.74 7.21
C LYS A 21 -11.78 -11.25 7.62
N SER A 22 -12.72 -12.19 7.65
CA SER A 22 -14.09 -11.91 8.06
C SER A 22 -14.29 -12.06 9.56
N ASP A 23 -15.30 -11.36 10.09
CA ASP A 23 -15.75 -11.56 11.47
C ASP A 23 -16.24 -13.01 11.65
N PRO A 24 -15.74 -13.76 12.65
CA PRO A 24 -16.22 -15.11 12.95
C PRO A 24 -17.74 -15.20 13.22
N LYS A 25 -18.35 -14.11 13.71
CA LYS A 25 -19.78 -13.99 13.99
C LYS A 25 -20.58 -13.46 12.79
N ASN A 26 -19.92 -12.79 11.85
CA ASN A 26 -20.52 -12.27 10.62
C ASN A 26 -19.58 -12.48 9.41
N PRO A 27 -19.61 -13.65 8.76
CA PRO A 27 -18.67 -13.99 7.69
C PRO A 27 -18.73 -13.05 6.46
N GLY A 28 -19.83 -12.32 6.27
CA GLY A 28 -19.97 -11.33 5.20
C GLY A 28 -19.26 -10.00 5.50
N LEU A 29 -18.85 -9.76 6.75
CA LEU A 29 -18.16 -8.56 7.17
C LEU A 29 -16.65 -8.76 7.17
N ILE A 30 -15.96 -8.18 6.18
CA ILE A 30 -14.49 -8.16 6.14
C ILE A 30 -13.99 -7.09 7.12
N THR A 31 -13.36 -7.53 8.20
CA THR A 31 -12.85 -6.64 9.27
C THR A 31 -11.48 -6.08 8.93
N HIS A 32 -10.61 -6.91 8.35
CA HIS A 32 -9.28 -6.50 7.95
C HIS A 32 -8.76 -7.36 6.80
N THR A 33 -7.80 -6.84 6.05
CA THR A 33 -7.16 -7.55 4.94
C THR A 33 -5.65 -7.50 5.10
N SER A 34 -5.01 -8.67 5.12
CA SER A 34 -3.55 -8.73 5.04
C SER A 34 -3.09 -8.56 3.60
N VAL A 35 -2.13 -7.66 3.38
CA VAL A 35 -1.52 -7.35 2.09
C VAL A 35 -0.05 -7.73 2.15
N PHE A 36 0.33 -8.63 1.25
CA PHE A 36 1.67 -9.17 1.14
C PHE A 36 2.30 -8.51 -0.09
N ILE A 37 3.17 -7.51 0.10
CA ILE A 37 3.83 -6.81 -1.00
C ILE A 37 4.93 -7.71 -1.55
N GLN A 38 4.80 -8.15 -2.79
CA GLN A 38 5.71 -9.12 -3.41
C GLN A 38 6.72 -8.46 -4.34
N LYS A 39 6.34 -7.38 -5.03
CA LYS A 39 7.22 -6.56 -5.86
C LYS A 39 6.59 -5.20 -6.15
N ILE A 40 7.41 -4.25 -6.57
CA ILE A 40 6.96 -2.92 -6.99
C ILE A 40 7.54 -2.64 -8.38
N LEU A 41 6.71 -2.71 -9.41
CA LEU A 41 7.20 -2.53 -10.78
C LEU A 41 7.74 -1.12 -11.03
N THR A 42 9.00 -1.06 -11.43
CA THR A 42 9.60 0.12 -12.07
C THR A 42 9.13 0.27 -13.51
N LEU A 43 9.38 1.44 -14.12
CA LEU A 43 9.08 1.67 -15.53
C LEU A 43 9.87 0.71 -16.45
N SER A 44 11.12 0.37 -16.09
CA SER A 44 11.91 -0.61 -16.85
C SER A 44 11.35 -2.02 -16.74
N GLU A 45 10.88 -2.43 -15.56
CA GLU A 45 10.27 -3.75 -15.35
C GLU A 45 8.87 -3.84 -15.97
N TRP A 46 8.20 -2.71 -16.21
CA TRP A 46 6.91 -2.67 -16.90
C TRP A 46 6.98 -3.26 -18.32
N GLY A 47 8.13 -3.15 -18.99
CA GLY A 47 8.44 -3.87 -20.24
C GLY A 47 7.74 -3.36 -21.50
N GLN A 48 6.97 -2.26 -21.41
CA GLN A 48 6.33 -1.62 -22.57
C GLN A 48 6.23 -0.10 -22.39
N ASN A 49 5.79 0.62 -23.42
CA ASN A 49 5.51 2.05 -23.29
C ASN A 49 4.45 2.28 -22.19
N PRO A 50 4.67 3.21 -21.24
CA PRO A 50 3.76 3.43 -20.10
C PRO A 50 2.36 3.90 -20.50
N HIS A 51 2.20 4.48 -21.70
CA HIS A 51 0.91 4.88 -22.24
C HIS A 51 0.14 3.73 -22.91
N TYR A 52 0.81 2.62 -23.22
CA TYR A 52 0.15 1.48 -23.82
C TYR A 52 -0.57 0.65 -22.76
N TYR A 53 -1.76 0.20 -23.13
CA TYR A 53 -2.61 -0.61 -22.29
C TYR A 53 -2.19 -2.09 -22.35
N LYS A 54 -2.17 -2.74 -21.19
CA LYS A 54 -2.19 -4.21 -21.04
C LYS A 54 -3.61 -4.67 -20.84
N GLN A 55 -3.86 -5.93 -21.17
CA GLN A 55 -5.08 -6.62 -20.79
C GLN A 55 -4.87 -7.35 -19.47
N PHE A 56 -5.91 -7.44 -18.65
CA PHE A 56 -5.90 -8.33 -17.50
C PHE A 56 -5.76 -9.79 -17.94
N THR A 57 -5.03 -10.59 -17.15
CA THR A 57 -4.89 -12.03 -17.37
C THR A 57 -6.21 -12.76 -17.10
N ALA A 58 -6.98 -12.26 -16.13
CA ALA A 58 -8.31 -12.75 -15.79
C ALA A 58 -9.42 -11.79 -16.26
N SER A 59 -10.63 -12.32 -16.45
CA SER A 59 -11.78 -11.55 -16.92
C SER A 59 -12.15 -10.46 -15.92
N PHE A 60 -12.24 -9.21 -16.39
CA PHE A 60 -12.65 -8.04 -15.61
C PHE A 60 -13.44 -7.06 -16.49
N ASP A 61 -14.42 -6.36 -15.93
CA ASP A 61 -15.37 -5.50 -16.69
C ASP A 61 -14.67 -4.39 -17.50
N LEU A 62 -13.63 -3.79 -16.90
CA LEU A 62 -12.70 -2.90 -17.59
C LEU A 62 -11.44 -3.69 -17.93
N PRO A 63 -11.31 -4.25 -19.14
CA PRO A 63 -10.33 -5.30 -19.39
C PRO A 63 -8.88 -4.80 -19.52
N ILE A 64 -8.63 -3.49 -19.36
CA ILE A 64 -7.35 -2.86 -19.67
C ILE A 64 -6.85 -1.89 -18.60
N TYR A 65 -5.52 -1.79 -18.50
CA TYR A 65 -4.82 -0.87 -17.61
C TYR A 65 -3.44 -0.52 -18.17
N ASN A 66 -2.88 0.63 -17.80
CA ASN A 66 -1.51 1.02 -18.19
C ASN A 66 -0.61 1.24 -16.96
N TYR A 67 0.62 1.72 -17.16
CA TYR A 67 1.56 1.91 -16.04
C TYR A 67 1.13 3.02 -15.08
N PHE A 68 0.46 4.06 -15.57
CA PHE A 68 -0.07 5.12 -14.71
C PHE A 68 -1.21 4.60 -13.84
N ASP A 69 -2.05 3.72 -14.41
CA ASP A 69 -3.09 3.02 -13.64
C ASP A 69 -2.50 2.12 -12.56
N TYR A 70 -1.36 1.48 -12.84
CA TYR A 70 -0.60 0.73 -11.85
C TYR A 70 -0.06 1.62 -10.72
N ILE A 71 0.47 2.81 -11.03
CA ILE A 71 0.90 3.77 -10.00
C ILE A 71 -0.29 4.23 -9.14
N ASP A 72 -1.40 4.58 -9.79
CA ASP A 72 -2.61 5.00 -9.09
C ASP A 72 -3.25 3.85 -8.31
N ALA A 73 -3.03 2.60 -8.71
CA ALA A 73 -3.54 1.45 -7.99
C ALA A 73 -3.04 1.40 -6.55
N TRP A 74 -1.77 1.73 -6.30
CA TRP A 74 -1.22 1.81 -4.94
C TRP A 74 -1.93 2.83 -4.06
N LYS A 75 -2.43 3.93 -4.62
CA LYS A 75 -3.13 4.98 -3.86
C LYS A 75 -4.59 4.64 -3.57
N HIS A 76 -5.24 3.89 -4.46
CA HIS A 76 -6.69 3.71 -4.45
C HIS A 76 -7.14 2.31 -4.04
N ALA A 77 -6.30 1.28 -4.22
CA ALA A 77 -6.64 -0.10 -3.88
C ALA A 77 -6.95 -0.25 -2.38
N PHE A 78 -6.33 0.56 -1.52
CA PHE A 78 -6.50 0.42 -0.08
C PHE A 78 -7.51 1.41 0.54
N LEU A 79 -8.41 1.95 -0.29
CA LEU A 79 -9.49 2.84 0.13
C LEU A 79 -10.82 2.11 0.38
N PHE A 80 -10.79 0.78 0.51
CA PHE A 80 -11.98 0.03 0.91
C PHE A 80 -12.31 0.32 2.39
N GLN A 81 -13.60 0.52 2.66
CA GLN A 81 -14.21 0.48 3.99
C GLN A 81 -15.31 -0.58 3.99
N ASN A 82 -15.49 -1.24 5.13
CA ASN A 82 -16.62 -2.14 5.30
C ASN A 82 -17.89 -1.34 5.63
N ILE A 83 -19.03 -2.04 5.71
CA ILE A 83 -20.33 -1.41 6.02
C ILE A 83 -20.41 -0.74 7.39
N GLU A 84 -19.40 -0.93 8.24
CA GLU A 84 -19.29 -0.32 9.57
C GLU A 84 -18.22 0.77 9.63
N ASP A 85 -17.61 1.13 8.49
CA ASP A 85 -16.48 2.08 8.39
C ASP A 85 -15.28 1.73 9.29
N ARG A 86 -15.07 0.43 9.54
CA ARG A 86 -14.04 -0.10 10.44
C ARG A 86 -13.15 -1.14 9.76
N HIS A 87 -12.70 -0.85 8.54
CA HIS A 87 -11.74 -1.71 7.85
C HIS A 87 -10.29 -1.27 8.10
N SER A 88 -9.39 -2.24 8.24
CA SER A 88 -7.96 -2.00 8.34
C SER A 88 -7.16 -2.90 7.41
N TRP A 89 -6.07 -2.35 6.88
CA TRP A 89 -5.13 -3.05 6.01
C TRP A 89 -3.86 -3.38 6.79
N PHE A 90 -3.49 -4.65 6.82
CA PHE A 90 -2.25 -5.11 7.45
C PHE A 90 -1.22 -5.34 6.35
N LEU A 91 -0.33 -4.37 6.14
CA LEU A 91 0.66 -4.42 5.07
C LEU A 91 2.01 -4.92 5.57
N TYR A 92 2.71 -5.68 4.73
CA TYR A 92 4.11 -5.99 4.95
C TYR A 92 4.78 -6.45 3.66
N PHE A 93 6.11 -6.33 3.61
CA PHE A 93 6.92 -6.86 2.52
C PHE A 93 7.05 -8.38 2.66
N ASP A 94 6.54 -9.13 1.68
CA ASP A 94 6.55 -10.59 1.73
C ASP A 94 7.99 -11.15 1.77
N LYS A 95 8.13 -12.39 2.25
CA LYS A 95 9.40 -13.12 2.18
C LYS A 95 9.91 -13.30 0.74
N THR A 96 9.01 -13.32 -0.26
CA THR A 96 9.38 -13.37 -1.67
C THR A 96 9.81 -12.01 -2.23
N PHE A 97 9.63 -10.91 -1.48
CA PHE A 97 10.06 -9.59 -1.90
C PHE A 97 11.58 -9.53 -1.97
N LYS A 98 12.09 -9.50 -3.21
CA LYS A 98 13.53 -9.44 -3.51
C LYS A 98 14.04 -8.02 -3.37
N LYS A 99 15.35 -7.87 -3.13
CA LYS A 99 16.00 -6.58 -3.23
C LYS A 99 15.81 -6.06 -4.67
N GLN A 100 15.22 -4.89 -4.79
CA GLN A 100 14.93 -4.23 -6.06
C GLN A 100 15.11 -2.71 -5.91
N THR A 101 15.22 -2.01 -7.03
CA THR A 101 15.13 -0.55 -7.04
C THR A 101 13.71 -0.14 -6.71
N ILE A 102 13.56 0.78 -5.76
CA ILE A 102 12.26 1.32 -5.38
C ILE A 102 11.97 2.56 -6.22
N PRO A 103 10.85 2.62 -6.97
CA PRO A 103 10.48 3.82 -7.70
C PRO A 103 10.23 5.01 -6.78
N TYR A 104 10.60 6.21 -7.23
CA TYR A 104 10.37 7.45 -6.47
C TYR A 104 8.89 7.70 -6.12
N TRP A 105 7.97 7.35 -7.05
CA TRP A 105 6.53 7.47 -6.76
C TRP A 105 6.08 6.56 -5.61
N PHE A 106 6.74 5.41 -5.42
CA PHE A 106 6.47 4.50 -4.31
C PHE A 106 7.06 5.02 -3.01
N VAL A 107 8.24 5.67 -3.06
CA VAL A 107 8.78 6.41 -1.91
C VAL A 107 7.79 7.48 -1.45
N ASN A 108 7.22 8.27 -2.36
CA ASN A 108 6.20 9.25 -2.01
C ASN A 108 4.94 8.60 -1.41
N TRP A 109 4.53 7.45 -1.95
CA TRP A 109 3.44 6.67 -1.36
C TRP A 109 3.79 6.24 0.07
N TRP A 110 4.99 5.70 0.30
CA TRP A 110 5.46 5.31 1.63
C TRP A 110 5.45 6.47 2.62
N CYS A 111 5.88 7.67 2.22
CA CYS A 111 5.87 8.83 3.10
C CYS A 111 4.46 9.26 3.55
N VAL A 112 3.40 8.82 2.86
CA VAL A 112 2.01 9.13 3.19
C VAL A 112 1.31 7.98 3.91
N TYR A 113 1.55 6.73 3.49
CA TYR A 113 0.82 5.55 3.96
C TYR A 113 1.67 4.54 4.76
N GLY A 114 2.97 4.81 4.88
CA GLY A 114 3.87 4.06 5.74
C GLY A 114 3.58 4.34 7.22
N PRO A 115 4.17 3.55 8.13
CA PRO A 115 4.13 3.84 9.55
C PRO A 115 4.87 5.13 9.86
N ILE A 116 4.50 5.77 10.96
CA ILE A 116 5.25 6.89 11.55
C ILE A 116 6.21 6.35 12.61
N GLU A 117 7.29 7.07 12.89
CA GLU A 117 8.35 6.60 13.80
C GLU A 117 7.83 6.55 15.25
N GLU A 118 6.94 7.47 15.62
CA GLU A 118 6.42 7.66 16.98
C GLU A 118 5.53 6.51 17.48
N ILE A 119 5.08 5.63 16.58
CA ILE A 119 4.27 4.44 16.94
C ILE A 119 5.13 3.18 17.05
N LEU A 120 6.43 3.26 16.78
CA LEU A 120 7.31 2.11 16.88
C LEU A 120 7.50 1.72 18.35
N PRO A 121 7.45 0.42 18.69
CA PRO A 121 7.84 -0.03 20.01
C PRO A 121 9.32 0.31 20.28
N PRO A 122 9.73 0.56 21.54
CA PRO A 122 11.11 0.93 21.87
C PRO A 122 12.17 -0.06 21.35
N SER A 123 11.86 -1.36 21.37
CA SER A 123 12.76 -2.39 20.83
C SER A 123 12.97 -2.31 19.31
N ILE A 124 11.99 -1.78 18.58
CA ILE A 124 12.06 -1.57 17.13
C ILE A 124 12.79 -0.26 16.82
N GLU A 125 12.59 0.79 17.63
CA GLU A 125 13.35 2.04 17.53
C GLU A 125 14.85 1.80 17.72
N GLU A 126 15.26 1.06 18.76
CA GLU A 126 16.66 0.68 19.00
C GLU A 126 17.27 -0.11 17.81
N ALA A 127 16.45 -0.97 17.19
CA ALA A 127 16.85 -1.72 16.00
C ALA A 127 16.97 -0.81 14.76
N LEU A 128 16.09 0.17 14.58
CA LEU A 128 16.15 1.16 13.51
C LEU A 128 17.39 2.05 13.66
N ASP A 129 17.71 2.48 14.88
CA ASP A 129 18.92 3.23 15.22
C ASP A 129 20.18 2.45 14.85
N THR A 130 20.21 1.17 15.24
CA THR A 130 21.32 0.27 14.94
C THR A 130 21.44 0.07 13.43
N PHE A 131 20.33 -0.16 12.74
CA PHE A 131 20.30 -0.30 11.28
C PHE A 131 20.83 0.95 10.58
N THR A 132 20.40 2.14 11.01
CA THR A 132 20.79 3.44 10.44
C THR A 132 22.28 3.70 10.61
N LYS A 133 22.87 3.36 11.77
CA LYS A 133 24.31 3.52 12.03
C LYS A 133 25.18 2.57 11.20
N ASN A 134 24.64 1.43 10.78
CA ASN A 134 25.39 0.36 10.10
C ASN A 134 25.05 0.22 8.60
N THR A 135 24.19 1.07 8.06
CA THR A 135 23.75 0.99 6.66
C THR A 135 24.01 2.30 5.95
N GLU A 136 24.58 2.22 4.74
CA GLU A 136 24.74 3.41 3.91
C GLU A 136 23.37 3.93 3.44
N PRO A 137 23.10 5.24 3.58
CA PRO A 137 21.84 5.81 3.15
C PRO A 137 21.69 5.69 1.63
N ILE A 138 20.57 5.13 1.20
CA ILE A 138 20.21 5.05 -0.21
C ILE A 138 19.63 6.40 -0.63
N THR A 139 20.23 7.02 -1.64
CA THR A 139 19.78 8.32 -2.17
C THR A 139 18.28 8.29 -2.49
N LEU A 140 17.53 9.25 -1.95
CA LEU A 140 16.08 9.42 -2.15
C LEU A 140 15.20 8.26 -1.62
N CYS A 141 15.73 7.34 -0.81
CA CYS A 141 14.95 6.29 -0.16
C CYS A 141 15.01 6.48 1.36
N PRO A 142 13.88 6.68 2.05
CA PRO A 142 13.85 6.78 3.51
C PRO A 142 14.49 5.56 4.18
N THR A 143 15.31 5.81 5.20
CA THR A 143 15.96 4.72 5.97
C THR A 143 14.92 3.78 6.58
N MET A 144 13.80 4.33 7.07
CA MET A 144 12.70 3.54 7.62
C MET A 144 12.07 2.60 6.59
N LEU A 145 11.90 3.02 5.33
CA LEU A 145 11.43 2.12 4.25
C LEU A 145 12.42 0.96 4.05
N SER A 146 13.71 1.28 3.98
CA SER A 146 14.77 0.27 3.81
C SER A 146 14.81 -0.71 4.99
N PHE A 147 14.63 -0.20 6.21
CA PHE A 147 14.54 -1.01 7.42
C PHE A 147 13.32 -1.94 7.41
N PHE A 148 12.13 -1.44 7.06
CA PHE A 148 10.91 -2.24 6.97
C PHE A 148 11.02 -3.35 5.91
N ILE A 149 11.64 -3.06 4.76
CA ILE A 149 11.94 -4.08 3.74
C ILE A 149 12.93 -5.13 4.27
N HIS A 150 13.98 -4.68 4.96
CA HIS A 150 15.06 -5.53 5.46
C HIS A 150 14.56 -6.47 6.57
N CYS A 151 13.90 -5.91 7.58
CA CYS A 151 13.39 -6.64 8.74
C CYS A 151 12.04 -7.33 8.49
N LYS A 152 11.43 -7.13 7.32
CA LYS A 152 10.12 -7.70 6.95
C LYS A 152 9.03 -7.31 7.96
N LEU A 153 9.08 -6.07 8.40
CA LEU A 153 8.13 -5.55 9.39
C LEU A 153 6.78 -5.29 8.72
N SER A 154 5.73 -5.52 9.51
CA SER A 154 4.36 -5.18 9.14
C SER A 154 3.93 -3.86 9.75
N TRP A 155 3.02 -3.17 9.09
CA TRP A 155 2.33 -2.02 9.64
C TRP A 155 0.83 -2.07 9.32
N ILE A 156 0.06 -1.32 10.08
CA ILE A 156 -1.38 -1.20 9.88
C ILE A 156 -1.64 0.13 9.19
N MET A 157 -2.45 0.10 8.15
CA MET A 157 -2.99 1.29 7.51
C MET A 157 -4.51 1.24 7.63
N TYR A 158 -5.09 2.28 8.20
CA TYR A 158 -6.51 2.53 8.20
C TYR A 158 -6.70 4.02 7.94
N TRP A 159 -7.92 4.41 7.61
CA TRP A 159 -8.26 5.80 7.41
C TRP A 159 -9.67 6.03 7.93
N ASP A 160 -9.95 7.25 8.36
CA ASP A 160 -11.24 7.67 8.90
C ASP A 160 -11.55 9.08 8.37
N TYR A 161 -12.82 9.48 8.41
CA TYR A 161 -13.23 10.81 7.98
C TYR A 161 -13.28 11.74 9.18
N VAL A 162 -12.58 12.86 9.11
CA VAL A 162 -12.80 13.97 10.04
C VAL A 162 -13.80 14.93 9.40
N ILE A 163 -14.98 15.07 10.01
CA ILE A 163 -15.99 16.03 9.60
C ILE A 163 -15.75 17.31 10.41
N GLU A 164 -15.24 18.35 9.76
CA GLU A 164 -15.13 19.67 10.38
C GLU A 164 -16.37 20.52 10.07
N GLU A 165 -17.07 20.96 11.12
CA GLU A 165 -18.17 21.92 11.00
C GLU A 165 -17.61 23.34 10.90
N THR A 166 -17.47 23.85 9.67
CA THR A 166 -17.17 25.27 9.48
C THR A 166 -18.43 26.12 9.67
N PRO A 167 -18.34 27.38 10.14
CA PRO A 167 -19.50 28.27 10.34
C PRO A 167 -20.35 28.54 9.09
N ARG A 168 -19.90 28.09 7.91
CA ARG A 168 -20.62 28.17 6.65
C ARG A 168 -21.06 26.78 6.18
N MET A 169 -21.95 26.12 6.92
CA MET A 169 -22.93 25.08 6.51
C MET A 169 -22.54 24.00 5.48
N VAL A 170 -21.27 23.81 5.14
CA VAL A 170 -20.81 22.80 4.19
C VAL A 170 -19.73 21.99 4.89
N PRO A 171 -19.98 20.70 5.19
CA PRO A 171 -18.96 19.83 5.75
C PRO A 171 -17.81 19.68 4.74
N ILE A 172 -16.58 19.84 5.24
CA ILE A 172 -15.35 19.63 4.47
C ILE A 172 -14.77 18.28 4.91
N LEU A 173 -14.48 17.41 3.93
CA LEU A 173 -13.83 16.13 4.17
C LEU A 173 -12.31 16.36 4.19
N HIS A 174 -11.69 16.12 5.34
CA HIS A 174 -10.23 16.09 5.49
C HIS A 174 -9.71 14.65 5.39
N ARG A 175 -8.49 14.51 4.88
CA ARG A 175 -7.78 13.25 4.70
C ARG A 175 -6.50 13.25 5.51
#